data_AF-A0AAT9GV70-F1
#
_entry.id   AF-A0AAT9GV70-F1
#
_cell.length_a   1.000
_cell.length_b   1.000
_cell.length_c   1.000
_cell.angle_alpha   90.00
_cell.angle_beta   90.00
_cell.angle_gamma   90.00
#
_symmetry.space_group_name_H-M   'P 1'
#
loop_
_entity.id
_entity.type
_entity.pdbx_description
1 polymer ?
#
loop_
_entity_poly.entity_id
_entity_poly.type
_entity_poly.pdbx_seq_one_letter_code
_entity_poly.pdbx_strand_id
1 'polypeptide(L)' 'MSYGMTGEIAFRIQAKALKDLKVPIVRVANPDVPIPFSEPLENTVIPSVDRIYSEAKRLVQSS' A
#
# COMPACT_ATOMS: atom_id res chain seq x y z
N MET A 1 2.22 5.80 6.90
CA MET A 1 1.19 6.78 6.55
C MET A 1 -0.18 6.26 6.96
N SER A 2 -0.66 6.73 8.12
CA SER A 2 -1.91 6.31 8.74
C SER A 2 -3.16 7.01 8.17
N TYR A 3 -3.07 8.25 7.67
CA TYR A 3 -4.23 9.07 7.24
C TYR A 3 -4.12 9.61 5.80
N GLY A 4 -3.50 8.84 4.90
CA GLY A 4 -3.26 9.27 3.51
C GLY A 4 -4.39 8.92 2.54
N MET A 5 -4.24 9.38 1.29
CA MET A 5 -5.17 9.13 0.17
C MET A 5 -5.50 7.64 -0.03
N THR A 6 -4.54 6.76 0.23
CA THR A 6 -4.74 5.30 0.11
C THR A 6 -5.75 4.77 1.12
N GLY A 7 -5.88 5.41 2.29
CA GLY A 7 -6.89 5.07 3.30
C GLY A 7 -8.31 5.44 2.84
N GLU A 8 -8.47 6.64 2.27
CA GLU A 8 -9.76 7.08 1.71
C GLU A 8 -10.21 6.20 0.54
N ILE A 9 -9.30 5.84 -0.36
CA ILE A 9 -9.60 4.90 -1.46
C ILE A 9 -10.05 3.55 -0.91
N ALA A 10 -9.33 3.00 0.08
CA ALA A 10 -9.69 1.74 0.71
C ALA A 10 -11.08 1.79 1.38
N PHE A 11 -11.39 2.88 2.09
CA PHE A 11 -12.69 3.09 2.71
C PHE A 11 -13.81 3.16 1.68
N ARG A 12 -13.64 3.92 0.59
CA ARG A 12 -14.64 4.01 -0.48
C ARG A 12 -14.89 2.68 -1.17
N ILE A 13 -13.84 1.89 -1.42
CA ILE A 13 -13.97 0.53 -2.00
C ILE A 13 -14.73 -0.37 -1.02
N GLN A 14 -14.35 -0.38 0.25
CA GLN A 14 -15.03 -1.17 1.27
C GLN A 14 -16.53 -0.79 1.37
N ALA A 15 -16.86 0.50 1.38
CA ALA A 15 -18.24 0.95 1.52
C ALA A 15 -19.12 0.59 0.30
N LYS A 16 -18.53 0.48 -0.90
CA LYS A 16 -19.30 0.35 -2.16
C LYS A 16 -19.19 -1.01 -2.83
N ALA A 17 -18.12 -1.77 -2.60
CA ALA A 17 -17.74 -2.93 -3.40
C ALA A 17 -17.06 -4.05 -2.58
N LEU A 18 -17.24 -4.09 -1.26
CA LEU A 18 -16.59 -5.11 -0.41
C LEU A 18 -16.89 -6.54 -0.87
N LYS A 19 -18.12 -6.82 -1.32
CA LYS A 19 -18.54 -8.15 -1.77
C LYS A 19 -17.93 -8.57 -3.10
N ASP A 20 -17.44 -7.61 -3.89
CA ASP A 20 -16.85 -7.86 -5.20
C ASP A 20 -15.34 -8.18 -5.12
N LEU A 21 -14.73 -8.01 -3.93
CA LEU A 21 -13.32 -8.26 -3.70
C LEU A 21 -13.04 -9.77 -3.55
N LYS A 22 -12.19 -10.30 -4.42
CA LYS A 22 -11.67 -11.68 -4.34
C LYS A 22 -10.60 -11.84 -3.23
N VAL A 23 -9.91 -10.75 -2.91
CA VAL A 23 -8.81 -10.70 -1.94
C VAL A 23 -8.89 -9.40 -1.13
N PRO A 24 -8.32 -9.35 0.09
CA PRO A 24 -8.37 -8.16 0.93
C PRO A 24 -7.65 -6.96 0.30
N ILE A 25 -8.10 -5.76 0.65
CA ILE A 25 -7.44 -4.50 0.28
C ILE A 25 -6.10 -4.40 1.03
N VAL A 26 -5.02 -4.12 0.29
CA VAL A 26 -3.68 -3.89 0.86
C VAL A 26 -3.19 -2.52 0.38
N ARG A 27 -2.44 -1.81 1.23
CA ARG A 27 -1.89 -0.49 0.91
C ARG A 27 -0.36 -0.55 0.89
N VAL A 28 0.23 -0.02 -0.17
CA VAL A 28 1.67 0.25 -0.26
C VAL A 28 1.86 1.74 -0.08
N ALA A 29 2.54 2.12 1.01
CA ALA A 29 2.80 3.51 1.36
C ALA A 29 4.07 3.61 2.23
N ASN A 30 4.55 4.83 2.43
CA ASN A 30 5.61 5.10 3.40
C ASN A 30 5.16 4.65 4.81
N PRO A 31 6.08 4.10 5.63
CA PRO A 31 5.80 3.82 7.04
C PRO A 31 5.46 5.10 7.82
N ASP A 32 4.89 4.96 9.02
CA ASP A 32 4.61 6.09 9.92
C ASP A 32 5.86 6.51 10.69
N VAL A 33 6.86 6.97 9.94
CA VAL A 33 8.15 7.46 10.45
C VAL A 33 8.50 8.78 9.74
N PRO A 34 9.27 9.67 10.38
CA PRO A 34 9.83 10.83 9.70
C PRO A 34 10.69 10.39 8.51
N ILE A 35 10.67 11.17 7.42
CA ILE A 35 11.51 10.88 6.25
C ILE A 35 12.97 11.15 6.62
N PRO A 36 13.88 10.16 6.50
CA PRO A 36 15.30 10.36 6.76
C PRO A 36 15.91 11.30 5.71
N PHE A 37 16.92 12.08 6.12
CA PHE A 37 17.65 12.95 5.19
C PHE A 37 18.67 12.19 4.32
N SER A 38 19.20 11.06 4.80
CA SER A 38 20.18 10.31 4.01
C SER A 38 19.50 9.54 2.90
N GLU A 39 19.96 9.73 1.67
CA GLU A 39 19.42 9.08 0.48
C GLU A 39 19.29 7.54 0.63
N PRO A 40 20.27 6.81 1.20
CA PRO A 40 20.11 5.37 1.40
C PRO A 40 18.93 5.02 2.32
N LEU A 41 18.68 5.80 3.37
CA LEU A 41 17.58 5.56 4.31
C LEU A 41 16.24 6.06 3.76
N GLU A 42 16.24 7.16 2.99
CA GLU A 42 15.05 7.64 2.29
C GLU A 42 14.49 6.56 1.33
N ASN A 43 15.37 5.92 0.57
CA ASN A 43 15.02 4.83 -0.33
C ASN A 43 14.40 3.61 0.38
N THR A 44 14.65 3.43 1.68
CA THR A 44 14.03 2.33 2.46
C THR A 44 12.58 2.62 2.85
N VAL A 45 12.19 3.90 2.94
CA VAL A 45 10.83 4.29 3.35
C VAL A 45 9.92 4.58 2.17
N ILE A 46 10.48 5.01 1.03
CA ILE A 46 9.74 5.27 -0.20
C ILE A 46 9.33 3.93 -0.86
N PRO A 47 8.05 3.77 -1.25
CA PRO A 47 7.62 2.64 -2.06
C PRO A 47 8.41 2.52 -3.38
N SER A 48 9.04 1.36 -3.58
CA SER A 48 9.75 1.03 -4.82
C SER A 48 8.86 0.26 -5.80
N VAL A 49 9.26 0.25 -7.08
CA VAL A 49 8.62 -0.56 -8.13
C VAL A 49 8.59 -2.03 -7.75
N ASP A 50 9.71 -2.56 -7.23
CA ASP A 50 9.81 -3.96 -6.82
C ASP A 50 8.82 -4.30 -5.70
N ARG A 51 8.67 -3.42 -4.71
CA ARG A 51 7.72 -3.59 -3.60
C ARG A 51 6.26 -3.55 -4.10
N ILE A 52 5.96 -2.69 -5.06
CA ILE A 52 4.63 -2.63 -5.68
C ILE A 52 4.36 -3.94 -6.44
N TYR A 53 5.30 -4.37 -7.26
CA TYR A 53 5.20 -5.60 -8.05
C TYR A 53 5.05 -6.83 -7.15
N SER A 54 5.87 -6.96 -6.11
CA SER A 54 5.82 -8.10 -5.20
C SER A 54 4.48 -8.20 -4.48
N GLU A 55 3.93 -7.08 -4.00
CA GLU A 55 2.62 -7.07 -3.34
C GLU A 55 1.48 -7.36 -4.32
N ALA A 56 1.51 -6.79 -5.53
CA ALA A 56 0.52 -7.06 -6.56
C ALA A 56 0.52 -8.54 -6.96
N LYS A 57 1.71 -9.11 -7.18
CA LYS A 57 1.89 -10.53 -7.49
C LYS A 57 1.38 -11.41 -6.36
N ARG A 58 1.72 -11.09 -5.11
CA ARG A 58 1.25 -11.81 -3.92
C ARG A 58 -0.28 -11.82 -3.84
N LEU A 59 -0.94 -10.69 -4.10
CA LEU A 59 -2.41 -10.60 -4.09
C LEU A 59 -3.06 -11.49 -5.14
N VAL A 60 -2.54 -11.49 -6.37
CA VAL A 60 -3.07 -12.34 -7.45
C VAL A 60 -2.89 -13.83 -7.13
N GLN A 61 -1.76 -14.20 -6.51
CA GLN A 61 -1.48 -15.58 -6.12
C GLN A 61 -2.27 -16.05 -4.88
N SER A 62 -2.82 -15.12 -4.10
CA SER A 62 -3.63 -15.43 -2.91
C SER A 62 -5.14 -15.53 -3.22
N SER A 63 -5.52 -15.40 -4.50
CA SER A 63 -6.91 -15.45 -4.99
C SER A 63 -7.39 -16.88 -5.26
#